data_AF-A0A6M8VI86-F1
#
_entry.id   AF-A0A6M8VI86-F1
#
_cell.length_a   1.000
_cell.length_b   1.000
_cell.length_c   1.000
_cell.angle_alpha   90.00
_cell.angle_beta   90.00
_cell.angle_gamma   90.00
#
_symmetry.space_group_name_H-M   'P 1'
#
loop_
_entity.id
_entity.type
_entity.pdbx_description
1 polymer ?
#
loop_
_entity_poly.entity_id
_entity_poly.type
_entity_poly.pdbx_seq_one_letter_code
_entity_poly.pdbx_strand_id
1 'polypeptide(L)'
;MKTKILIVIIFFVQINFAQKISEDAKQAIIGYIDSTSYSIRLDAIMKIYNYGIVEAVPKLEANIFKQEQDIAILFLRYILAVHPEKTIELAHRFIDSVGYLRKGIETTNEYKTEATYYLFRKGDYSTAPIIFETIEEKKPNIATTSFVLLSDVIDYVPEYEPQAKEELKRIALNFKDDYYAPMALITLTDKYGDELIPDLVNIIHSNTSGQMKFIAYDELKKRNYSEMESITKYLFLNEKEYKTEWINNFITKYATPSNYKFLQDNYQNIIVPEWLPAYQEYFQQTKLSNPLYPPNFNSLFEQLDYFKDLCDTLVNYTWLGDLNFSNELKNILTTAKIDLQNGDSLACRVQVKAFQDLVDNVYKDSLNTDPRFVTIEGWKFLYWNAQYILDRLPTL
;
A
#
# COMPACT_ATOMS: atom_id res chain seq x y z
N MET A 1 -3.48 14.44 8.92
CA MET A 1 -4.76 14.58 9.65
C MET A 1 -5.86 14.92 8.65
N LYS A 2 -6.57 13.90 8.16
CA LYS A 2 -7.77 14.04 7.31
C LYS A 2 -8.70 12.90 7.67
N THR A 3 -9.84 13.27 8.24
CA THR A 3 -10.94 12.40 8.67
C THR A 3 -11.49 11.68 7.44
N LYS A 4 -11.29 10.36 7.36
CA LYS A 4 -11.90 9.50 6.35
C LYS A 4 -13.33 9.21 6.78
N ILE A 5 -14.30 9.66 5.99
CA ILE A 5 -15.70 9.28 6.12
C ILE A 5 -15.83 7.87 5.54
N LEU A 6 -16.01 6.92 6.44
CA LEU A 6 -16.45 5.56 6.19
C LEU A 6 -17.91 5.61 5.72
N ILE A 7 -18.21 5.22 4.48
CA ILE A 7 -19.55 4.74 4.12
C ILE A 7 -19.39 3.33 3.60
N VAL A 8 -19.17 2.45 4.56
CA VAL A 8 -19.56 1.06 4.47
C VAL A 8 -20.73 0.97 5.45
N ILE A 9 -21.96 0.86 4.95
CA ILE A 9 -23.09 0.48 5.81
C ILE A 9 -23.00 -1.03 6.02
N ILE A 10 -21.91 -1.47 6.65
CA ILE A 10 -21.91 -2.65 7.50
C ILE A 10 -22.25 -2.06 8.85
N PHE A 11 -23.52 -2.20 9.25
CA PHE A 11 -23.90 -1.98 10.64
C PHE A 11 -23.14 -3.00 11.48
N PHE A 12 -21.93 -2.65 11.91
CA PHE A 12 -21.41 -3.16 13.16
C PHE A 12 -22.43 -2.74 14.20
N VAL A 13 -23.18 -3.72 14.70
CA VAL A 13 -24.07 -3.56 15.85
C VAL A 13 -23.18 -3.35 17.07
N GLN A 14 -22.56 -2.18 17.19
CA GLN A 14 -22.27 -1.61 18.48
C GLN A 14 -23.61 -1.11 19.00
N ILE A 15 -24.25 -1.90 19.87
CA ILE A 15 -25.46 -1.47 20.57
C ILE A 15 -25.05 -0.34 21.52
N ASN A 16 -24.87 0.86 20.99
CA ASN A 16 -24.89 2.08 21.77
C ASN A 16 -26.36 2.30 22.12
N PHE A 17 -26.79 1.78 23.27
CA PHE A 17 -28.12 2.03 23.83
C PHE A 17 -28.32 3.54 23.99
N ALA A 18 -28.99 4.17 23.03
CA ALA A 18 -29.30 5.60 23.07
C ALA A 18 -30.81 5.82 23.19
N GLN A 19 -31.17 6.57 24.25
CA GLN A 19 -32.49 7.08 24.65
C GLN A 19 -33.53 6.06 25.16
N LYS A 20 -34.02 6.30 26.39
CA LYS A 20 -35.20 5.64 26.95
C LYS A 20 -36.44 6.05 26.17
N ILE A 21 -36.84 5.23 25.20
CA ILE A 21 -38.17 5.25 24.60
C ILE A 21 -39.20 4.73 25.63
N SER A 22 -40.43 5.24 25.61
CA SER A 22 -41.48 4.77 26.51
C SER A 22 -41.96 3.36 26.13
N GLU A 23 -42.48 2.61 27.11
CA GLU A 23 -43.04 1.28 26.86
C GLU A 23 -44.19 1.32 25.84
N ASP A 24 -45.07 2.32 25.90
CA ASP A 24 -46.14 2.48 24.92
C ASP A 24 -45.60 2.67 23.49
N ALA A 25 -44.52 3.44 23.34
CA ALA A 25 -43.89 3.64 22.04
C ALA A 25 -43.17 2.37 21.55
N LYS A 26 -42.55 1.59 22.44
CA LYS A 26 -42.00 0.27 22.08
C LYS A 26 -43.10 -0.67 21.58
N GLN A 27 -44.20 -0.79 22.31
CA GLN A 27 -45.30 -1.69 21.93
C GLN A 27 -45.96 -1.23 20.62
N ALA A 28 -46.07 0.07 20.38
CA ALA A 28 -46.53 0.61 19.10
C ALA A 28 -45.60 0.20 17.95
N ILE A 29 -44.29 0.36 18.11
CA ILE A 29 -43.29 -0.05 17.11
C ILE A 29 -43.38 -1.56 16.83
N ILE A 30 -43.47 -2.39 17.87
CA ILE A 30 -43.62 -3.85 17.73
C ILE A 30 -44.92 -4.19 16.98
N GLY A 31 -46.01 -3.48 17.27
CA GLY A 31 -47.30 -3.66 16.59
C GLY A 31 -47.25 -3.34 15.09
N TYR A 32 -46.43 -2.36 14.68
CA TYR A 32 -46.28 -1.98 13.28
C TYR A 32 -45.63 -3.06 12.40
N ILE A 33 -45.02 -4.09 12.97
CA ILE A 33 -44.50 -5.25 12.24
C ILE A 33 -45.59 -6.03 11.50
N ASP A 34 -46.84 -5.99 11.96
CA ASP A 34 -47.97 -6.66 11.27
C ASP A 34 -48.69 -5.74 10.28
N SER A 35 -48.22 -4.50 10.09
CA SER A 35 -48.86 -3.56 9.16
C SER A 35 -48.94 -4.14 7.76
N THR A 36 -50.01 -3.87 7.03
CA THR A 36 -50.10 -4.24 5.61
C THR A 36 -49.19 -3.40 4.72
N SER A 37 -48.77 -2.22 5.19
CA SER A 37 -47.87 -1.32 4.47
C SER A 37 -46.40 -1.72 4.62
N TYR A 38 -45.73 -1.96 3.49
CA TYR A 38 -44.29 -2.25 3.42
C TYR A 38 -43.46 -1.18 4.13
N SER A 39 -43.72 0.11 3.85
CA SER A 39 -42.93 1.21 4.41
C SER A 39 -43.06 1.32 5.93
N ILE A 40 -44.24 0.99 6.48
CA ILE A 40 -44.46 0.99 7.92
C ILE A 40 -43.70 -0.17 8.57
N ARG A 41 -43.71 -1.37 7.97
CA ARG A 41 -42.96 -2.51 8.49
C ARG A 41 -41.45 -2.28 8.42
N LEU A 42 -40.95 -1.69 7.33
CA LEU A 42 -39.56 -1.33 7.17
C LEU A 42 -39.11 -0.30 8.22
N ASP A 43 -39.88 0.78 8.41
CA ASP A 43 -39.61 1.78 9.46
C ASP A 43 -39.63 1.15 10.87
N ALA A 44 -40.57 0.24 11.12
CA ALA A 44 -40.67 -0.45 12.39
C ALA A 44 -39.42 -1.29 12.70
N ILE A 45 -38.94 -2.12 11.76
CA ILE A 45 -37.72 -2.89 11.98
C ILE A 45 -36.49 -1.99 12.13
N MET A 46 -36.38 -0.91 11.34
CA MET A 46 -35.29 0.07 11.51
C MET A 46 -35.30 0.74 12.89
N LYS A 47 -36.48 1.07 13.42
CA LYS A 47 -36.63 1.60 14.79
C LYS A 47 -36.29 0.55 15.86
N ILE A 48 -36.67 -0.71 15.66
CA ILE A 48 -36.29 -1.81 16.56
C ILE A 48 -34.76 -1.91 16.66
N TYR A 49 -34.05 -1.85 15.53
CA TYR A 49 -32.59 -1.79 15.51
C TYR A 49 -32.04 -0.57 16.25
N ASN A 50 -32.53 0.62 15.90
CA ASN A 50 -31.99 1.87 16.43
C ASN A 50 -32.18 2.02 17.94
N TYR A 51 -33.30 1.51 18.48
CA TYR A 51 -33.61 1.56 19.91
C TYR A 51 -33.23 0.29 20.68
N GLY A 52 -32.80 -0.78 20.02
CA GLY A 52 -32.47 -2.05 20.66
C GLY A 52 -33.65 -2.69 21.40
N ILE A 53 -34.84 -2.74 20.78
CA ILE A 53 -36.08 -3.27 21.38
C ILE A 53 -36.03 -4.81 21.41
N VAL A 54 -35.44 -5.40 22.44
CA VAL A 54 -35.27 -6.86 22.59
C VAL A 54 -36.62 -7.58 22.69
N GLU A 55 -37.63 -6.93 23.26
CA GLU A 55 -38.99 -7.45 23.42
C GLU A 55 -39.68 -7.73 22.06
N ALA A 56 -39.14 -7.21 20.96
CA ALA A 56 -39.64 -7.48 19.62
C ALA A 56 -39.33 -8.89 19.12
N VAL A 57 -38.31 -9.58 19.66
CA VAL A 57 -37.80 -10.85 19.11
C VAL A 57 -38.89 -11.90 18.89
N PRO A 58 -39.76 -12.23 19.87
CA PRO A 58 -40.80 -13.25 19.65
C PRO A 58 -41.72 -12.91 18.47
N LYS A 59 -41.98 -11.61 18.26
CA LYS A 59 -42.80 -11.12 17.16
C LYS A 59 -42.10 -11.27 15.81
N LEU A 60 -40.80 -10.98 15.77
CA LEU A 60 -39.99 -11.15 14.56
C LEU A 60 -39.88 -12.63 14.18
N GLU A 61 -39.63 -13.53 15.14
CA GLU A 61 -39.54 -14.97 14.91
C GLU A 61 -40.84 -15.56 14.34
N ALA A 62 -41.99 -15.13 14.86
CA ALA A 62 -43.30 -15.58 14.38
C ALA A 62 -43.66 -15.06 12.98
N ASN A 63 -42.95 -14.04 12.48
CA ASN A 63 -43.32 -13.32 11.27
C ASN A 63 -42.25 -13.34 10.16
N ILE A 64 -41.00 -13.72 10.44
CA ILE A 64 -39.88 -13.67 9.47
C ILE A 64 -40.22 -14.32 8.12
N PHE A 65 -40.86 -15.50 8.12
CA PHE A 65 -41.25 -16.22 6.89
C PHE A 65 -42.59 -15.79 6.28
N LYS A 66 -43.17 -14.68 6.75
CA LYS A 66 -44.39 -14.07 6.21
C LYS A 66 -44.12 -12.73 5.52
N GLN A 67 -42.87 -12.28 5.54
CA GLN A 67 -42.45 -11.00 4.99
C GLN A 67 -41.92 -11.12 3.56
N GLU A 68 -41.75 -9.97 2.91
CA GLU A 68 -40.87 -9.80 1.76
C GLU A 68 -39.41 -10.10 2.14
N GLN A 69 -38.61 -10.52 1.15
CA GLN A 69 -37.23 -10.97 1.38
C GLN A 69 -36.35 -9.92 2.09
N ASP A 70 -36.50 -8.64 1.74
CA ASP A 70 -35.79 -7.51 2.33
C ASP A 70 -36.12 -7.28 3.81
N ILE A 71 -37.39 -7.37 4.19
CA ILE A 71 -37.80 -7.29 5.60
C ILE A 71 -37.39 -8.57 6.35
N ALA A 72 -37.54 -9.74 5.73
CA ALA A 72 -37.22 -11.02 6.35
C ALA A 72 -35.73 -11.11 6.71
N ILE A 73 -34.82 -10.65 5.85
CA ILE A 73 -33.40 -10.64 6.16
C ILE A 73 -33.10 -9.68 7.31
N LEU A 74 -33.75 -8.50 7.38
CA LEU A 74 -33.59 -7.59 8.51
C LEU A 74 -34.08 -8.21 9.83
N PHE A 75 -35.13 -9.03 9.79
CA PHE A 75 -35.59 -9.78 10.96
C PHE A 75 -34.54 -10.81 11.38
N LEU A 76 -34.01 -11.59 10.43
CA LEU A 76 -32.95 -12.58 10.69
C LEU A 76 -31.78 -11.90 11.39
N ARG A 77 -31.22 -10.86 10.78
CA ARG A 77 -30.07 -10.10 11.28
C ARG A 77 -30.29 -9.64 12.73
N TYR A 78 -31.49 -9.21 13.11
CA TYR A 78 -31.79 -8.69 14.47
C TYR A 78 -31.92 -9.84 15.46
N ILE A 79 -32.67 -10.88 15.09
CA ILE A 79 -32.84 -12.08 15.92
C ILE A 79 -31.46 -12.68 16.22
N LEU A 80 -30.57 -12.79 15.22
CA LEU A 80 -29.23 -13.35 15.41
C LEU A 80 -28.30 -12.46 16.23
N ALA A 81 -28.50 -11.13 16.21
CA ALA A 81 -27.76 -10.22 17.07
C ALA A 81 -28.14 -10.37 18.55
N VAL A 82 -29.42 -10.65 18.84
CA VAL A 82 -29.92 -10.83 20.22
C VAL A 82 -29.74 -12.28 20.70
N HIS A 83 -29.92 -13.25 19.80
CA HIS A 83 -29.89 -14.70 20.04
C HIS A 83 -28.85 -15.39 19.14
N PRO A 84 -27.54 -15.17 19.39
CA PRO A 84 -26.47 -15.75 18.58
C PRO A 84 -26.40 -17.28 18.67
N GLU A 85 -27.08 -17.92 19.61
CA GLU A 85 -27.24 -19.37 19.70
C GLU A 85 -28.17 -19.94 18.61
N LYS A 86 -29.06 -19.13 18.03
CA LYS A 86 -30.00 -19.55 16.97
C LYS A 86 -29.42 -19.45 15.56
N THR A 87 -28.18 -18.98 15.42
CA THR A 87 -27.58 -18.66 14.11
C THR A 87 -27.61 -19.81 13.12
N ILE A 88 -27.12 -20.99 13.51
CA ILE A 88 -27.00 -22.11 12.57
C ILE A 88 -28.38 -22.55 12.06
N GLU A 89 -29.30 -22.86 12.98
CA GLU A 89 -30.65 -23.34 12.62
C GLU A 89 -31.42 -22.32 11.78
N LEU A 90 -31.46 -21.05 12.24
CA LEU A 90 -32.32 -20.05 11.62
C LEU A 90 -31.75 -19.56 10.28
N ALA A 91 -30.43 -19.47 10.12
CA ALA A 91 -29.81 -19.08 8.86
C ALA A 91 -30.01 -20.16 7.79
N HIS A 92 -29.82 -21.45 8.11
CA HIS A 92 -30.14 -22.55 7.18
C HIS A 92 -31.60 -22.53 6.76
N ARG A 93 -32.51 -22.45 7.73
CA ARG A 93 -33.95 -22.36 7.44
C ARG A 93 -34.29 -21.15 6.57
N PHE A 94 -33.62 -20.02 6.78
CA PHE A 94 -33.78 -18.84 5.92
C PHE A 94 -33.32 -19.11 4.48
N ILE A 95 -32.12 -19.69 4.30
CA ILE A 95 -31.58 -20.03 2.97
C ILE A 95 -32.54 -20.94 2.20
N ASP A 96 -33.11 -21.95 2.85
CA ASP A 96 -34.02 -22.91 2.23
C ASP A 96 -35.37 -22.30 1.84
N SER A 97 -35.82 -21.27 2.55
CA SER A 97 -37.19 -20.75 2.43
C SER A 97 -37.29 -19.40 1.73
N VAL A 98 -36.22 -18.61 1.68
CA VAL A 98 -36.24 -17.23 1.16
C VAL A 98 -36.75 -17.16 -0.29
N GLY A 99 -36.51 -18.19 -1.09
CA GLY A 99 -37.00 -18.28 -2.48
C GLY A 99 -38.53 -18.33 -2.62
N TYR A 100 -39.25 -18.70 -1.56
CA TYR A 100 -40.72 -18.75 -1.55
C TYR A 100 -41.38 -17.49 -0.97
N LEU A 101 -40.57 -16.58 -0.43
CA LEU A 101 -41.06 -15.29 0.09
C LEU A 101 -41.38 -14.33 -1.05
N ARG A 102 -42.15 -13.29 -0.74
CA ARG A 102 -42.40 -12.20 -1.69
C ARG A 102 -41.07 -11.53 -2.07
N LYS A 103 -40.83 -11.33 -3.37
CA LYS A 103 -39.60 -10.75 -3.89
C LYS A 103 -39.27 -9.41 -3.25
N GLY A 104 -38.03 -9.26 -2.78
CA GLY A 104 -37.49 -7.98 -2.34
C GLY A 104 -36.81 -7.22 -3.48
N ILE A 105 -36.00 -6.23 -3.12
CA ILE A 105 -35.26 -5.37 -4.06
C ILE A 105 -34.06 -6.11 -4.70
N GLU A 106 -33.29 -6.83 -3.88
CA GLU A 106 -32.14 -7.62 -4.34
C GLU A 106 -32.51 -9.00 -4.90
N THR A 107 -31.53 -9.67 -5.49
CA THR A 107 -31.71 -11.05 -5.96
C THR A 107 -31.87 -12.00 -4.78
N THR A 108 -32.52 -13.14 -5.03
CA THR A 108 -32.73 -14.14 -3.97
C THR A 108 -31.40 -14.73 -3.48
N ASN A 109 -30.41 -14.86 -4.35
CA ASN A 109 -29.08 -15.34 -3.96
C ASN A 109 -28.32 -14.33 -3.11
N GLU A 110 -28.53 -13.01 -3.30
CA GLU A 110 -27.96 -11.99 -2.42
C GLU A 110 -28.44 -12.20 -0.97
N TYR A 111 -29.75 -12.39 -0.75
CA TYR A 111 -30.29 -12.65 0.59
C TYR A 111 -29.80 -13.99 1.18
N LYS A 112 -29.63 -15.03 0.34
CA LYS A 112 -29.02 -16.29 0.79
C LYS A 112 -27.57 -16.09 1.21
N THR A 113 -26.80 -15.31 0.45
CA THR A 113 -25.40 -14.98 0.77
C THR A 113 -25.28 -14.19 2.06
N GLU A 114 -26.21 -13.29 2.36
CA GLU A 114 -26.26 -12.62 3.66
C GLU A 114 -26.50 -13.59 4.82
N ALA A 115 -27.36 -14.60 4.65
CA ALA A 115 -27.52 -15.65 5.66
C ALA A 115 -26.27 -16.53 5.77
N THR A 116 -25.62 -16.86 4.65
CA THR A 116 -24.32 -17.55 4.61
C THR A 116 -23.24 -16.82 5.40
N TYR A 117 -23.22 -15.48 5.37
CA TYR A 117 -22.29 -14.70 6.19
C TYR A 117 -22.40 -15.05 7.68
N TYR A 118 -23.62 -15.19 8.20
CA TYR A 118 -23.83 -15.56 9.60
C TYR A 118 -23.39 -17.00 9.91
N LEU A 119 -23.55 -17.93 8.97
CA LEU A 119 -23.08 -19.31 9.10
C LEU A 119 -21.55 -19.37 9.15
N PHE A 120 -20.87 -18.66 8.24
CA PHE A 120 -19.40 -18.56 8.22
C PHE A 120 -18.86 -18.00 9.55
N ARG A 121 -19.56 -17.02 10.14
CA ARG A 121 -19.18 -16.48 11.46
C ARG A 121 -19.28 -17.50 12.60
N LYS A 122 -19.99 -18.60 12.42
CA LYS A 122 -20.08 -19.74 13.35
C LYS A 122 -19.20 -20.92 12.96
N GLY A 123 -18.41 -20.80 11.90
CA GLY A 123 -17.58 -21.88 11.37
C GLY A 123 -18.36 -22.92 10.56
N ASP A 124 -19.58 -22.60 10.15
CA ASP A 124 -20.35 -23.44 9.23
C ASP A 124 -20.16 -22.91 7.80
N TYR A 125 -19.39 -23.67 7.00
CA TYR A 125 -19.04 -23.31 5.63
C TYR A 125 -19.85 -24.07 4.57
N SER A 126 -20.86 -24.82 4.98
CA SER A 126 -21.62 -25.71 4.09
C SER A 126 -22.36 -24.99 2.96
N THR A 127 -22.57 -23.68 3.09
CA THR A 127 -23.27 -22.85 2.10
C THR A 127 -22.32 -21.99 1.24
N ALA A 128 -21.02 -22.29 1.24
CA ALA A 128 -20.03 -21.67 0.36
C ALA A 128 -20.42 -21.63 -1.14
N PRO A 129 -21.06 -22.66 -1.75
CA PRO A 129 -21.42 -22.62 -3.16
C PRO A 129 -22.31 -21.43 -3.55
N ILE A 130 -23.17 -20.98 -2.63
CA ILE A 130 -24.11 -19.85 -2.85
C ILE A 130 -23.36 -18.54 -3.13
N ILE A 131 -22.18 -18.36 -2.53
CA ILE A 131 -21.33 -17.18 -2.74
C ILE A 131 -20.99 -17.07 -4.23
N PHE A 132 -20.60 -18.18 -4.86
CA PHE A 132 -20.22 -18.20 -6.27
C PHE A 132 -21.41 -18.14 -7.21
N GLU A 133 -22.54 -18.75 -6.86
CA GLU A 133 -23.81 -18.57 -7.60
C GLU A 133 -24.19 -17.08 -7.66
N THR A 134 -24.03 -16.36 -6.55
CA THR A 134 -24.31 -14.92 -6.46
C THR A 134 -23.31 -14.09 -7.27
N ILE A 135 -22.02 -14.44 -7.23
CA ILE A 135 -20.98 -13.80 -8.04
C ILE A 135 -21.29 -13.93 -9.54
N GLU A 136 -21.59 -15.13 -10.01
CA GLU A 136 -21.91 -15.36 -11.43
C GLU A 136 -23.19 -14.63 -11.86
N GLU A 137 -24.21 -14.57 -11.00
CA GLU A 137 -25.45 -13.80 -11.27
C GLU A 137 -25.18 -12.29 -11.41
N LYS A 138 -24.28 -11.74 -10.60
CA LYS A 138 -23.99 -10.29 -10.55
C LYS A 138 -22.98 -9.84 -11.61
N LYS A 139 -22.23 -10.76 -12.22
CA LYS A 139 -21.24 -10.41 -13.26
C LYS A 139 -21.91 -9.63 -14.41
N PRO A 140 -21.25 -8.56 -14.93
CA PRO A 140 -19.85 -8.21 -14.69
C PRO A 140 -19.58 -7.38 -13.42
N ASN A 141 -20.61 -7.00 -12.66
CA ASN A 141 -20.46 -6.19 -11.45
C ASN A 141 -19.85 -6.98 -10.28
N ILE A 142 -19.61 -6.29 -9.15
CA ILE A 142 -19.15 -6.89 -7.91
C ILE A 142 -20.37 -7.29 -7.06
N ALA A 143 -20.44 -8.56 -6.65
CA ALA A 143 -21.37 -9.02 -5.62
C ALA A 143 -20.81 -8.62 -4.24
N THR A 144 -21.29 -7.53 -3.67
CA THR A 144 -20.66 -6.86 -2.51
C THR A 144 -20.65 -7.74 -1.26
N THR A 145 -21.73 -8.46 -0.96
CA THR A 145 -21.78 -9.39 0.18
C THR A 145 -20.87 -10.59 -0.04
N SER A 146 -20.84 -11.11 -1.27
CA SER A 146 -19.97 -12.23 -1.64
C SER A 146 -18.50 -11.88 -1.53
N PHE A 147 -18.11 -10.66 -1.95
CA PHE A 147 -16.75 -10.15 -1.85
C PHE A 147 -16.20 -10.23 -0.42
N VAL A 148 -17.00 -9.86 0.58
CA VAL A 148 -16.59 -9.89 2.00
C VAL A 148 -16.25 -11.30 2.47
N LEU A 149 -16.88 -12.33 1.89
CA LEU A 149 -16.68 -13.73 2.26
C LEU A 149 -15.53 -14.40 1.53
N LEU A 150 -15.00 -13.81 0.46
CA LEU A 150 -13.93 -14.43 -0.34
C LEU A 150 -12.66 -14.72 0.48
N SER A 151 -12.31 -13.86 1.44
CA SER A 151 -11.17 -14.13 2.34
C SER A 151 -11.43 -15.33 3.25
N ASP A 152 -12.64 -15.47 3.78
CA ASP A 152 -13.01 -16.62 4.62
C ASP A 152 -13.03 -17.92 3.78
N VAL A 153 -13.47 -17.84 2.51
CA VAL A 153 -13.42 -18.99 1.60
C VAL A 153 -11.98 -19.45 1.39
N ILE A 154 -11.04 -18.52 1.15
CA ILE A 154 -9.61 -18.86 0.99
C ILE A 154 -9.06 -19.54 2.24
N ASP A 155 -9.45 -19.08 3.43
CA ASP A 155 -8.91 -19.57 4.69
C ASP A 155 -9.50 -20.90 5.15
N TYR A 156 -10.78 -21.15 4.85
CA TYR A 156 -11.54 -22.21 5.51
C TYR A 156 -12.21 -23.20 4.55
N VAL A 157 -12.21 -22.95 3.24
CA VAL A 157 -12.91 -23.79 2.26
C VAL A 157 -12.00 -24.16 1.08
N PRO A 158 -11.06 -25.11 1.26
CA PRO A 158 -10.00 -25.39 0.30
C PRO A 158 -10.50 -25.76 -1.10
N GLU A 159 -11.64 -26.44 -1.25
CA GLU A 159 -12.19 -26.77 -2.56
C GLU A 159 -12.59 -25.56 -3.40
N TYR A 160 -12.82 -24.41 -2.76
CA TYR A 160 -13.25 -23.17 -3.40
C TYR A 160 -12.18 -22.06 -3.39
N GLU A 161 -11.01 -22.30 -2.77
CA GLU A 161 -9.89 -21.35 -2.76
C GLU A 161 -9.49 -20.88 -4.16
N PRO A 162 -9.31 -21.76 -5.17
CA PRO A 162 -8.89 -21.31 -6.50
C PRO A 162 -9.91 -20.36 -7.14
N GLN A 163 -11.20 -20.63 -6.94
CA GLN A 163 -12.27 -19.80 -7.49
C GLN A 163 -12.35 -18.45 -6.77
N ALA A 164 -12.17 -18.41 -5.46
CA ALA A 164 -12.12 -17.18 -4.68
C ALA A 164 -10.91 -16.31 -5.07
N LYS A 165 -9.74 -16.94 -5.24
CA LYS A 165 -8.52 -16.26 -5.69
C LYS A 165 -8.70 -15.62 -7.07
N GLU A 166 -9.24 -16.36 -8.04
CA GLU A 166 -9.47 -15.83 -9.38
C GLU A 166 -10.50 -14.68 -9.39
N GLU A 167 -11.53 -14.76 -8.55
CA GLU A 167 -12.48 -13.65 -8.42
C GLU A 167 -11.84 -12.40 -7.81
N LEU A 168 -11.01 -12.54 -6.77
CA LEU A 168 -10.24 -11.43 -6.22
C LEU A 168 -9.27 -10.85 -7.27
N LYS A 169 -8.61 -11.69 -8.09
CA LYS A 169 -7.75 -11.22 -9.18
C LYS A 169 -8.55 -10.45 -10.23
N ARG A 170 -9.72 -10.96 -10.61
CA ARG A 170 -10.65 -10.26 -11.52
C ARG A 170 -11.00 -8.88 -10.99
N ILE A 171 -11.30 -8.77 -9.69
CA ILE A 171 -11.65 -7.51 -9.04
C ILE A 171 -10.45 -6.56 -9.02
N ALA A 172 -9.30 -7.01 -8.53
CA ALA A 172 -8.09 -6.20 -8.41
C ALA A 172 -7.57 -5.67 -9.76
N LEU A 173 -7.68 -6.45 -10.83
CA LEU A 173 -7.08 -6.13 -12.13
C LEU A 173 -8.02 -5.35 -13.07
N ASN A 174 -9.34 -5.52 -12.95
CA ASN A 174 -10.28 -4.98 -13.94
C ASN A 174 -11.15 -3.83 -13.42
N PHE A 175 -11.26 -3.64 -12.10
CA PHE A 175 -12.08 -2.57 -11.55
C PHE A 175 -11.26 -1.33 -11.23
N LYS A 176 -11.94 -0.18 -11.32
CA LYS A 176 -11.34 1.15 -11.12
C LYS A 176 -11.91 1.87 -9.89
N ASP A 177 -12.63 1.15 -9.04
CA ASP A 177 -13.16 1.72 -7.81
C ASP A 177 -12.07 1.78 -6.73
N ASP A 178 -12.20 2.74 -5.81
CA ASP A 178 -11.18 3.04 -4.81
C ASP A 178 -11.28 2.14 -3.55
N TYR A 179 -12.16 1.14 -3.55
CA TYR A 179 -12.44 0.31 -2.38
C TYR A 179 -12.18 -1.18 -2.62
N TYR A 180 -12.96 -1.82 -3.49
CA TYR A 180 -12.93 -3.25 -3.75
C TYR A 180 -11.64 -3.68 -4.43
N ALA A 181 -11.17 -2.96 -5.48
CA ALA A 181 -9.93 -3.31 -6.15
C ALA A 181 -8.70 -3.25 -5.21
N PRO A 182 -8.48 -2.17 -4.44
CA PRO A 182 -7.43 -2.14 -3.41
C PRO A 182 -7.55 -3.26 -2.37
N MET A 183 -8.76 -3.52 -1.85
CA MET A 183 -8.99 -4.52 -0.82
C MET A 183 -8.77 -5.95 -1.34
N ALA A 184 -9.14 -6.22 -2.60
CA ALA A 184 -8.87 -7.47 -3.28
C ALA A 184 -7.37 -7.70 -3.42
N LEU A 185 -6.63 -6.68 -3.86
CA LEU A 185 -5.18 -6.76 -3.99
C LEU A 185 -4.49 -7.05 -2.65
N ILE A 186 -4.86 -6.32 -1.59
CA ILE A 186 -4.30 -6.52 -0.26
C ILE A 186 -4.56 -7.95 0.24
N THR A 187 -5.80 -8.42 0.12
CA THR A 187 -6.16 -9.81 0.48
C THR A 187 -5.31 -10.82 -0.29
N LEU A 188 -5.15 -10.64 -1.59
CA LEU A 188 -4.30 -11.51 -2.42
C LEU A 188 -2.84 -11.49 -1.96
N THR A 189 -2.28 -10.30 -1.71
CA THR A 189 -0.87 -10.17 -1.32
C THR A 189 -0.60 -10.76 0.07
N ASP A 190 -1.53 -10.61 1.01
CA ASP A 190 -1.41 -11.15 2.36
C ASP A 190 -1.44 -12.69 2.37
N LYS A 191 -2.22 -13.30 1.46
CA LYS A 191 -2.38 -14.77 1.39
C LYS A 191 -1.33 -15.47 0.54
N TYR A 192 -0.98 -14.89 -0.60
CA TYR A 192 -0.15 -15.55 -1.62
C TYR A 192 1.27 -14.99 -1.73
N GLY A 193 1.59 -13.91 -1.01
CA GLY A 193 2.97 -13.45 -0.84
C GLY A 193 3.68 -13.17 -2.16
N ASP A 194 4.79 -13.88 -2.40
CA ASP A 194 5.67 -13.69 -3.55
C ASP A 194 5.07 -14.18 -4.87
N GLU A 195 4.05 -15.05 -4.82
CA GLU A 195 3.35 -15.52 -6.03
C GLU A 195 2.72 -14.35 -6.82
N LEU A 196 2.39 -13.27 -6.12
CA LEU A 196 1.71 -12.09 -6.69
C LEU A 196 2.69 -11.08 -7.28
N ILE A 197 4.00 -11.29 -7.21
CA ILE A 197 5.00 -10.36 -7.77
C ILE A 197 4.72 -10.02 -9.25
N PRO A 198 4.42 -10.97 -10.16
CA PRO A 198 4.10 -10.64 -11.56
C PRO A 198 2.85 -9.76 -11.69
N ASP A 199 1.82 -10.02 -10.89
CA ASP A 199 0.58 -9.23 -10.88
C ASP A 199 0.86 -7.80 -10.37
N LEU A 200 1.65 -7.65 -9.31
CA LEU A 200 2.05 -6.35 -8.77
C LEU A 200 2.84 -5.52 -9.79
N VAL A 201 3.82 -6.13 -10.46
CA VAL A 201 4.58 -5.47 -11.53
C VAL A 201 3.66 -5.07 -12.68
N ASN A 202 2.71 -5.93 -13.07
CA ASN A 202 1.73 -5.58 -14.09
C ASN A 202 0.86 -4.39 -13.67
N ILE A 203 0.41 -4.31 -12.42
CA ILE A 203 -0.37 -3.19 -11.90
C ILE A 203 0.43 -1.88 -11.98
N ILE A 204 1.71 -1.90 -11.63
CA ILE A 204 2.60 -0.72 -11.75
C ILE A 204 2.57 -0.16 -13.17
N HIS A 205 2.69 -1.01 -14.18
CA HIS A 205 2.88 -0.57 -15.57
C HIS A 205 1.57 -0.35 -16.35
N SER A 206 0.48 -1.02 -15.99
CA SER A 206 -0.76 -1.02 -16.77
C SER A 206 -1.94 -0.31 -16.12
N ASN A 207 -1.98 -0.19 -14.78
CA ASN A 207 -3.14 0.36 -14.10
C ASN A 207 -3.21 1.89 -14.28
N THR A 208 -4.41 2.47 -14.23
CA THR A 208 -4.59 3.93 -14.31
C THR A 208 -4.75 4.59 -12.94
N SER A 209 -5.01 3.83 -11.89
CA SER A 209 -5.17 4.33 -10.52
C SER A 209 -3.81 4.46 -9.84
N GLY A 210 -3.47 5.68 -9.44
CA GLY A 210 -2.26 5.97 -8.66
C GLY A 210 -2.26 5.25 -7.30
N GLN A 211 -3.43 5.08 -6.67
CA GLN A 211 -3.58 4.32 -5.43
C GLN A 211 -3.22 2.84 -5.62
N MET A 212 -3.69 2.21 -6.69
CA MET A 212 -3.37 0.80 -6.98
C MET A 212 -1.87 0.60 -7.21
N LYS A 213 -1.24 1.52 -7.97
CA LYS A 213 0.21 1.50 -8.18
C LYS A 213 0.98 1.70 -6.87
N PHE A 214 0.52 2.60 -6.01
CA PHE A 214 1.15 2.84 -4.72
C PHE A 214 1.08 1.60 -3.82
N ILE A 215 -0.07 0.94 -3.74
CA ILE A 215 -0.21 -0.33 -3.00
C ILE A 215 0.72 -1.39 -3.58
N ALA A 216 0.75 -1.54 -4.91
CA ALA A 216 1.63 -2.50 -5.55
C ALA A 216 3.12 -2.22 -5.25
N TYR A 217 3.51 -0.94 -5.24
CA TYR A 217 4.85 -0.49 -4.89
C TYR A 217 5.23 -0.87 -3.45
N ASP A 218 4.36 -0.59 -2.48
CA ASP A 218 4.59 -0.94 -1.08
C ASP A 218 4.70 -2.44 -0.86
N GLU A 219 3.87 -3.23 -1.54
CA GLU A 219 3.91 -4.69 -1.46
C GLU A 219 5.19 -5.27 -2.09
N LEU A 220 5.66 -4.75 -3.22
CA LEU A 220 6.96 -5.12 -3.81
C LEU A 220 8.13 -4.73 -2.89
N LYS A 221 8.05 -3.57 -2.25
CA LYS A 221 9.04 -3.07 -1.30
C LYS A 221 9.16 -3.98 -0.07
N LYS A 222 8.03 -4.39 0.51
CA LYS A 222 7.98 -5.33 1.66
C LYS A 222 8.66 -6.67 1.35
N ARG A 223 8.61 -7.10 0.08
CA ARG A 223 9.19 -8.36 -0.41
C ARG A 223 10.64 -8.22 -0.91
N ASN A 224 11.27 -7.06 -0.74
CA ASN A 224 12.63 -6.80 -1.22
C ASN A 224 12.82 -7.11 -2.71
N TYR A 225 11.83 -6.77 -3.55
CA TYR A 225 11.91 -7.01 -4.99
C TYR A 225 13.21 -6.40 -5.57
N SER A 226 13.95 -7.18 -6.37
CA SER A 226 15.31 -6.82 -6.78
C SER A 226 15.37 -5.60 -7.69
N GLU A 227 14.30 -5.36 -8.47
CA GLU A 227 14.23 -4.25 -9.43
C GLU A 227 13.49 -3.02 -8.86
N MET A 228 13.43 -2.88 -7.54
CA MET A 228 12.74 -1.76 -6.90
C MET A 228 13.26 -0.39 -7.36
N GLU A 229 14.57 -0.25 -7.64
CA GLU A 229 15.12 1.01 -8.18
C GLU A 229 14.50 1.36 -9.54
N SER A 230 14.38 0.38 -10.45
CA SER A 230 13.76 0.55 -11.76
C SER A 230 12.28 0.91 -11.65
N ILE A 231 11.55 0.24 -10.74
CA ILE A 231 10.15 0.55 -10.43
C ILE A 231 10.01 1.98 -9.90
N THR A 232 10.87 2.39 -8.96
CA THR A 232 10.87 3.76 -8.42
C THR A 232 11.12 4.79 -9.54
N LYS A 233 12.03 4.53 -10.49
CA LYS A 233 12.26 5.40 -11.66
C LYS A 233 11.02 5.49 -12.55
N TYR A 234 10.41 4.36 -12.87
CA TYR A 234 9.20 4.33 -13.70
C TYR A 234 8.08 5.16 -13.07
N LEU A 235 7.78 4.93 -11.79
CA LEU A 235 6.74 5.68 -11.07
C LEU A 235 7.10 7.17 -10.95
N PHE A 236 8.37 7.47 -10.69
CA PHE A 236 8.87 8.85 -10.67
C PHE A 236 8.74 9.57 -12.01
N LEU A 237 8.68 8.88 -13.16
CA LEU A 237 8.42 9.54 -14.44
C LEU A 237 6.93 9.64 -14.78
N ASN A 238 6.13 8.65 -14.40
CA ASN A 238 4.78 8.48 -14.95
C ASN A 238 3.64 8.91 -14.03
N GLU A 239 3.86 8.95 -12.71
CA GLU A 239 2.81 9.32 -11.76
C GLU A 239 2.89 10.80 -11.37
N LYS A 240 1.84 11.36 -10.76
CA LYS A 240 1.89 12.72 -10.17
C LYS A 240 1.94 12.71 -8.65
N GLU A 241 1.32 11.71 -8.05
CA GLU A 241 1.21 11.55 -6.61
C GLU A 241 2.44 10.80 -6.04
N TYR A 242 2.61 10.82 -4.72
CA TYR A 242 3.61 10.05 -3.96
C TYR A 242 5.09 10.32 -4.29
N LYS A 243 5.40 11.35 -5.08
CA LYS A 243 6.76 11.74 -5.49
C LYS A 243 7.74 11.80 -4.33
N THR A 244 7.38 12.48 -3.25
CA THR A 244 8.25 12.67 -2.08
C THR A 244 8.81 11.34 -1.57
N GLU A 245 8.03 10.27 -1.55
CA GLU A 245 8.54 8.96 -1.13
C GLU A 245 9.60 8.41 -2.09
N TRP A 246 9.36 8.47 -3.40
CA TRP A 246 10.32 7.97 -4.39
C TRP A 246 11.63 8.75 -4.37
N ILE A 247 11.55 10.06 -4.17
CA ILE A 247 12.74 10.91 -4.01
C ILE A 247 13.49 10.57 -2.75
N ASN A 248 12.80 10.37 -1.63
CA ASN A 248 13.41 9.92 -0.39
C ASN A 248 14.16 8.61 -0.61
N ASN A 249 13.56 7.68 -1.36
CA ASN A 249 14.23 6.43 -1.70
C ASN A 249 15.46 6.67 -2.58
N PHE A 250 15.44 7.57 -3.55
CA PHE A 250 16.62 7.90 -4.35
C PHE A 250 17.75 8.54 -3.52
N ILE A 251 17.45 9.42 -2.57
CA ILE A 251 18.49 10.11 -1.78
C ILE A 251 18.98 9.31 -0.58
N THR A 252 18.22 8.29 -0.14
CA THR A 252 18.58 7.49 1.05
C THR A 252 18.87 6.03 0.75
N LYS A 253 18.13 5.38 -0.16
CA LYS A 253 18.22 3.94 -0.44
C LYS A 253 18.88 3.61 -1.78
N TYR A 254 18.80 4.52 -2.75
CA TYR A 254 19.42 4.38 -4.08
C TYR A 254 20.35 5.56 -4.39
N ALA A 255 21.08 6.04 -3.38
CA ALA A 255 21.85 7.28 -3.41
C ALA A 255 23.16 7.16 -4.20
N THR A 256 23.04 6.89 -5.50
CA THR A 256 24.16 6.86 -6.46
C THR A 256 24.24 8.17 -7.24
N PRO A 257 25.41 8.50 -7.82
CA PRO A 257 25.55 9.67 -8.68
C PRO A 257 24.55 9.66 -9.84
N SER A 258 24.33 8.50 -10.46
CA SER A 258 23.40 8.35 -11.58
C SER A 258 21.95 8.63 -11.17
N ASN A 259 21.53 8.23 -9.97
CA ASN A 259 20.18 8.50 -9.48
C ASN A 259 19.99 9.95 -9.03
N TYR A 260 21.03 10.58 -8.48
CA TYR A 260 21.01 12.03 -8.23
C TYR A 260 20.91 12.80 -9.54
N LYS A 261 21.65 12.39 -10.58
CA LYS A 261 21.60 13.02 -11.90
C LYS A 261 20.24 12.82 -12.55
N PHE A 262 19.71 11.60 -12.49
CA PHE A 262 18.35 11.28 -12.95
C PHE A 262 17.30 12.18 -12.28
N LEU A 263 17.38 12.35 -10.96
CA LEU A 263 16.49 13.26 -10.25
C LEU A 263 16.63 14.70 -10.76
N GLN A 264 17.86 15.24 -10.82
CA GLN A 264 18.09 16.62 -11.29
C GLN A 264 17.54 16.86 -12.71
N ASP A 265 17.78 15.93 -13.62
CA ASP A 265 17.40 16.06 -15.03
C ASP A 265 15.89 15.98 -15.26
N ASN A 266 15.19 15.26 -14.39
CA ASN A 266 13.76 15.02 -14.54
C ASN A 266 12.91 15.84 -13.56
N TYR A 267 13.53 16.53 -12.61
CA TYR A 267 12.86 17.26 -11.55
C TYR A 267 11.89 18.34 -12.05
N GLN A 268 12.32 19.16 -13.02
CA GLN A 268 11.54 20.28 -13.53
C GLN A 268 10.35 19.85 -14.41
N ASN A 269 10.42 18.65 -15.01
CA ASN A 269 9.43 18.19 -15.99
C ASN A 269 8.17 17.59 -15.36
N ILE A 270 8.13 17.44 -14.02
CA ILE A 270 7.24 16.47 -13.37
C ILE A 270 6.46 17.06 -12.19
N ILE A 271 6.96 18.12 -11.56
CA ILE A 271 6.29 18.74 -10.42
C ILE A 271 5.29 19.82 -10.87
N VAL A 272 4.08 19.73 -10.33
CA VAL A 272 3.03 20.76 -10.44
C VAL A 272 3.63 22.09 -9.94
N PRO A 273 3.68 23.18 -10.75
CA PRO A 273 4.45 24.38 -10.45
C PRO A 273 4.31 24.93 -9.03
N GLU A 274 3.14 24.76 -8.42
CA GLU A 274 2.76 25.14 -7.06
C GLU A 274 3.56 24.42 -5.97
N TRP A 275 4.07 23.21 -6.24
CA TRP A 275 4.85 22.40 -5.31
C TRP A 275 6.36 22.62 -5.46
N LEU A 276 6.77 23.26 -6.56
CA LEU A 276 8.18 23.47 -6.90
C LEU A 276 8.96 24.19 -5.78
N PRO A 277 8.43 25.24 -5.10
CA PRO A 277 9.18 25.94 -4.04
C PRO A 277 9.37 25.08 -2.78
N ALA A 278 8.29 24.46 -2.28
CA ALA A 278 8.33 23.61 -1.09
C ALA A 278 9.23 22.39 -1.31
N TYR A 279 9.21 21.86 -2.53
CA TYR A 279 10.10 20.77 -2.87
C TYR A 279 11.54 21.25 -3.06
N GLN A 280 11.79 22.39 -3.72
CA GLN A 280 13.15 22.93 -3.82
C GLN A 280 13.75 23.17 -2.43
N GLU A 281 12.95 23.67 -1.49
CA GLU A 281 13.31 23.77 -0.08
C GLU A 281 13.60 22.40 0.52
N TYR A 282 12.73 21.39 0.33
CA TYR A 282 12.97 20.01 0.77
C TYR A 282 14.27 19.45 0.21
N PHE A 283 14.53 19.63 -1.09
CA PHE A 283 15.74 19.20 -1.75
C PHE A 283 16.95 19.93 -1.19
N GLN A 284 16.87 21.25 -0.98
CA GLN A 284 17.93 22.05 -0.37
C GLN A 284 18.22 21.66 1.08
N GLN A 285 17.21 21.30 1.86
CA GLN A 285 17.37 20.81 3.23
C GLN A 285 17.96 19.39 3.25
N THR A 286 17.52 18.52 2.34
CA THR A 286 18.06 17.16 2.17
C THR A 286 19.35 17.10 1.36
N LYS A 287 19.84 18.23 0.83
CA LYS A 287 21.20 18.35 0.27
C LYS A 287 22.27 18.03 1.32
N LEU A 288 21.95 17.77 2.59
CA LEU A 288 22.91 17.37 3.61
C LEU A 288 22.88 15.88 3.94
N SER A 289 22.09 15.06 3.23
CA SER A 289 22.16 13.61 3.37
C SER A 289 23.49 13.10 2.82
N ASN A 290 24.22 12.34 3.63
CA ASN A 290 25.41 11.61 3.18
C ASN A 290 24.99 10.67 2.04
N PRO A 291 25.74 10.58 0.94
CA PRO A 291 25.48 9.55 -0.06
C PRO A 291 25.55 8.19 0.63
N LEU A 292 24.90 7.20 0.03
CA LEU A 292 25.01 5.85 0.58
C LEU A 292 26.48 5.45 0.66
N TYR A 293 26.78 4.68 1.71
CA TYR A 293 28.00 3.91 1.72
C TYR A 293 28.08 3.16 0.38
N PRO A 294 29.21 3.24 -0.33
CA PRO A 294 29.32 2.66 -1.66
C PRO A 294 29.10 1.13 -1.59
N PRO A 295 28.92 0.44 -2.73
CA PRO A 295 28.69 -1.00 -2.75
C PRO A 295 29.63 -1.74 -1.80
N ASN A 296 29.17 -2.83 -1.17
CA ASN A 296 30.01 -3.59 -0.26
C ASN A 296 31.21 -4.17 -1.04
N PHE A 297 32.37 -3.52 -0.94
CA PHE A 297 33.58 -3.93 -1.65
C PHE A 297 34.33 -4.98 -0.84
N ASN A 298 34.77 -6.04 -1.52
CA ASN A 298 35.54 -7.12 -0.91
C ASN A 298 36.92 -6.64 -0.44
N SER A 299 37.44 -5.57 -1.05
CA SER A 299 38.72 -4.97 -0.66
C SER A 299 38.72 -3.44 -0.74
N LEU A 300 39.71 -2.82 -0.08
CA LEU A 300 40.02 -1.39 -0.23
C LEU A 300 40.55 -1.06 -1.63
N PHE A 301 41.14 -2.02 -2.35
CA PHE A 301 41.62 -1.82 -3.71
C PHE A 301 40.47 -1.62 -4.70
N GLU A 302 39.44 -2.46 -4.61
CA GLU A 302 38.21 -2.31 -5.40
C GLU A 302 37.52 -0.97 -5.13
N GLN A 303 37.49 -0.55 -3.85
CA GLN A 303 36.92 0.74 -3.48
C GLN A 303 37.71 1.91 -4.05
N LEU A 304 39.04 1.86 -4.03
CA LEU A 304 39.91 2.90 -4.60
C LEU A 304 39.76 2.98 -6.14
N ASP A 305 39.63 1.83 -6.82
CA ASP A 305 39.39 1.79 -8.27
C ASP A 305 38.02 2.36 -8.63
N TYR A 306 36.96 1.94 -7.93
CA TYR A 306 35.63 2.53 -8.08
C TYR A 306 35.66 4.05 -7.85
N PHE A 307 36.39 4.48 -6.83
CA PHE A 307 36.45 5.89 -6.48
C PHE A 307 37.21 6.73 -7.50
N LYS A 308 38.21 6.14 -8.16
CA LYS A 308 38.89 6.74 -9.30
C LYS A 308 37.95 6.90 -10.49
N ASP A 309 37.17 5.87 -10.82
CA ASP A 309 36.18 5.90 -11.92
C ASP A 309 35.02 6.88 -11.64
N LEU A 310 34.70 7.08 -10.35
CA LEU A 310 33.72 8.08 -9.91
C LEU A 310 34.13 9.50 -10.33
N CYS A 311 35.43 9.84 -10.32
CA CYS A 311 35.89 11.15 -10.77
C CYS A 311 35.49 11.41 -12.23
N ASP A 312 35.66 10.42 -13.12
CA ASP A 312 35.28 10.55 -14.53
C ASP A 312 33.76 10.65 -14.71
N THR A 313 32.99 9.90 -13.91
CA THR A 313 31.53 10.02 -13.88
C THR A 313 31.09 11.45 -13.50
N LEU A 314 31.75 12.04 -12.51
CA LEU A 314 31.42 13.39 -12.03
C LEU A 314 31.83 14.50 -12.99
N VAL A 315 32.92 14.33 -13.75
CA VAL A 315 33.25 15.22 -14.88
C VAL A 315 32.15 15.16 -15.93
N ASN A 316 31.71 13.94 -16.32
CA ASN A 316 30.65 13.77 -17.31
C ASN A 316 29.32 14.40 -16.88
N TYR A 317 29.04 14.44 -15.57
CA TYR A 317 27.86 15.11 -15.02
C TYR A 317 28.06 16.61 -14.81
N THR A 318 29.22 17.17 -15.13
CA THR A 318 29.60 18.58 -14.87
C THR A 318 29.53 18.94 -13.38
N TRP A 319 29.78 17.96 -12.50
CA TRP A 319 29.85 18.14 -11.04
C TRP A 319 31.27 18.27 -10.52
N LEU A 320 32.24 17.92 -11.35
CA LEU A 320 33.67 18.13 -11.14
C LEU A 320 34.20 19.00 -12.28
N GLY A 321 35.25 19.77 -11.98
CA GLY A 321 35.98 20.61 -12.93
C GLY A 321 36.57 19.85 -14.12
N ASP A 322 37.47 20.50 -14.83
CA ASP A 322 38.01 19.98 -16.07
C ASP A 322 38.77 18.64 -15.93
N LEU A 323 39.13 18.06 -17.08
CA LEU A 323 39.87 16.79 -17.13
C LEU A 323 41.22 16.86 -16.41
N ASN A 324 41.85 18.05 -16.35
CA ASN A 324 43.12 18.22 -15.65
C ASN A 324 42.93 18.03 -14.15
N PHE A 325 41.90 18.65 -13.57
CA PHE A 325 41.59 18.49 -12.16
C PHE A 325 41.16 17.06 -11.81
N SER A 326 40.36 16.42 -12.66
CA SER A 326 40.04 14.99 -12.50
C SER A 326 41.30 14.12 -12.52
N ASN A 327 42.24 14.37 -13.43
CA ASN A 327 43.49 13.61 -13.48
C ASN A 327 44.37 13.83 -12.25
N GLU A 328 44.42 15.05 -11.70
CA GLU A 328 45.10 15.33 -10.44
C GLU A 328 44.53 14.49 -9.29
N LEU A 329 43.21 14.51 -9.11
CA LEU A 329 42.50 13.71 -8.11
C LEU A 329 42.73 12.20 -8.29
N LYS A 330 42.63 11.70 -9.52
CA LYS A 330 42.89 10.29 -9.84
C LYS A 330 44.34 9.87 -9.60
N ASN A 331 45.30 10.78 -9.77
CA ASN A 331 46.71 10.51 -9.46
C ASN A 331 46.91 10.34 -7.95
N ILE A 332 46.28 11.18 -7.12
CA ILE A 332 46.33 11.01 -5.65
C ILE A 332 45.79 9.64 -5.24
N LEU A 333 44.63 9.22 -5.78
CA LEU A 333 44.06 7.89 -5.52
C LEU A 333 44.94 6.74 -6.04
N THR A 334 45.61 6.95 -7.17
CA THR A 334 46.54 5.95 -7.73
C THR A 334 47.75 5.77 -6.81
N THR A 335 48.31 6.86 -6.27
CA THR A 335 49.39 6.81 -5.27
C THR A 335 48.92 6.14 -3.98
N ALA A 336 47.74 6.51 -3.47
CA ALA A 336 47.16 5.87 -2.29
C ALA A 336 47.05 4.34 -2.45
N LYS A 337 46.63 3.89 -3.63
CA LYS A 337 46.55 2.46 -3.97
C LYS A 337 47.92 1.80 -3.97
N ILE A 338 48.93 2.43 -4.57
CA ILE A 338 50.31 1.92 -4.60
C ILE A 338 50.86 1.80 -3.17
N ASP A 339 50.67 2.82 -2.33
CA ASP A 339 51.11 2.80 -0.93
C ASP A 339 50.46 1.64 -0.16
N LEU A 340 49.15 1.44 -0.34
CA LEU A 340 48.44 0.32 0.27
C LEU A 340 48.92 -1.04 -0.24
N GLN A 341 49.21 -1.17 -1.54
CA GLN A 341 49.77 -2.39 -2.14
C GLN A 341 51.15 -2.73 -1.57
N ASN A 342 51.93 -1.70 -1.22
CA ASN A 342 53.23 -1.84 -0.56
C ASN A 342 53.13 -2.14 0.94
N GLY A 343 51.90 -2.22 1.49
CA GLY A 343 51.65 -2.46 2.92
C GLY A 343 51.73 -1.20 3.78
N ASP A 344 51.85 0.00 3.19
CA ASP A 344 51.91 1.26 3.92
C ASP A 344 50.52 1.91 4.01
N SER A 345 49.74 1.44 4.98
CA SER A 345 48.41 1.99 5.25
C SER A 345 48.43 3.43 5.75
N LEU A 346 49.55 3.89 6.32
CA LEU A 346 49.70 5.27 6.82
C LEU A 346 49.90 6.23 5.65
N ALA A 347 50.80 5.91 4.71
CA ALA A 347 50.98 6.69 3.50
C ALA A 347 49.68 6.72 2.67
N CYS A 348 49.00 5.57 2.53
CA CYS A 348 47.67 5.52 1.91
C CYS A 348 46.67 6.48 2.59
N ARG A 349 46.60 6.46 3.94
CA ARG A 349 45.74 7.38 4.71
C ARG A 349 46.06 8.85 4.41
N VAL A 350 47.34 9.21 4.34
CA VAL A 350 47.79 10.58 4.03
C VAL A 350 47.32 10.98 2.64
N GLN A 351 47.47 10.12 1.62
CA GLN A 351 47.02 10.41 0.26
C GLN A 351 45.49 10.57 0.17
N VAL A 352 44.72 9.67 0.78
CA VAL A 352 43.25 9.76 0.76
C VAL A 352 42.77 11.01 1.53
N LYS A 353 43.48 11.41 2.60
CA LYS A 353 43.18 12.66 3.30
C LYS A 353 43.52 13.90 2.46
N ALA A 354 44.66 13.90 1.78
CA ALA A 354 45.03 14.98 0.85
C ALA A 354 44.01 15.14 -0.28
N PHE A 355 43.51 14.02 -0.82
CA PHE A 355 42.39 14.03 -1.77
C PHE A 355 41.15 14.71 -1.17
N GLN A 356 40.73 14.25 0.02
CA GLN A 356 39.53 14.75 0.69
C GLN A 356 39.62 16.25 0.96
N ASP A 357 40.77 16.71 1.46
CA ASP A 357 41.01 18.12 1.78
C ASP A 357 41.07 18.99 0.51
N LEU A 358 41.64 18.49 -0.58
CA LEU A 358 41.65 19.20 -1.86
C LEU A 358 40.23 19.40 -2.40
N VAL A 359 39.41 18.35 -2.39
CA VAL A 359 38.00 18.42 -2.79
C VAL A 359 37.22 19.41 -1.92
N ASP A 360 37.42 19.36 -0.60
CA ASP A 360 36.73 20.25 0.34
C ASP A 360 37.13 21.71 0.17
N ASN A 361 38.43 21.98 -0.04
CA ASN A 361 38.95 23.33 -0.28
C ASN A 361 38.42 23.92 -1.59
N VAL A 362 38.44 23.14 -2.69
CA VAL A 362 37.94 23.61 -4.00
C VAL A 362 36.42 23.85 -3.96
N TYR A 363 35.67 23.03 -3.22
CA TYR A 363 34.23 23.27 -3.02
C TYR A 363 33.94 24.56 -2.22
N LYS A 364 34.73 24.84 -1.17
CA LYS A 364 34.54 26.01 -0.29
C LYS A 364 34.98 27.34 -0.91
N ASP A 365 35.86 27.29 -1.91
CA ASP A 365 36.40 28.48 -2.57
C ASP A 365 35.40 29.07 -3.58
N SER A 366 34.36 29.72 -3.06
CA SER A 366 33.24 30.29 -3.82
C SER A 366 33.58 31.50 -4.70
N LEU A 367 34.82 32.01 -4.59
CA LEU A 367 35.31 33.18 -5.33
C LEU A 367 36.32 32.79 -6.42
N ASN A 368 36.58 31.50 -6.61
CA ASN A 368 37.60 31.03 -7.50
C ASN A 368 37.20 31.25 -8.98
N THR A 369 38.05 31.96 -9.73
CA THR A 369 37.93 32.16 -11.18
C THR A 369 38.65 31.06 -11.99
N ASP A 370 39.22 30.08 -11.29
CA ASP A 370 39.89 28.90 -11.83
C ASP A 370 38.88 27.91 -12.45
N PRO A 371 39.21 27.26 -13.59
CA PRO A 371 38.40 26.17 -14.14
C PRO A 371 38.20 24.97 -13.18
N ARG A 372 38.98 24.89 -12.09
CA ARG A 372 38.78 23.93 -11.00
C ARG A 372 37.55 24.31 -10.18
N PHE A 373 36.53 23.46 -10.25
CA PHE A 373 35.38 23.55 -9.37
C PHE A 373 34.96 22.16 -8.88
N VAL A 374 34.21 22.14 -7.79
CA VAL A 374 33.47 20.99 -7.29
C VAL A 374 32.08 21.49 -6.94
N THR A 375 31.02 20.93 -7.52
CA THR A 375 29.65 21.30 -7.13
C THR A 375 29.31 20.68 -5.77
N ILE A 376 28.21 21.10 -5.14
CA ILE A 376 27.74 20.45 -3.90
C ILE A 376 27.46 18.95 -4.12
N GLU A 377 26.96 18.55 -5.29
CA GLU A 377 26.77 17.14 -5.64
C GLU A 377 28.10 16.41 -5.81
N GLY A 378 29.07 17.01 -6.52
CA GLY A 378 30.41 16.44 -6.65
C GLY A 378 31.10 16.28 -5.30
N TRP A 379 31.03 17.31 -4.45
CA TRP A 379 31.63 17.32 -3.11
C TRP A 379 31.09 16.18 -2.25
N LYS A 380 29.77 15.93 -2.23
CA LYS A 380 29.21 14.82 -1.44
C LYS A 380 29.80 13.48 -1.81
N PHE A 381 29.79 13.16 -3.10
CA PHE A 381 30.24 11.87 -3.57
C PHE A 381 31.74 11.72 -3.40
N LEU A 382 32.52 12.78 -3.62
CA LEU A 382 33.96 12.75 -3.46
C LEU A 382 34.38 12.73 -1.98
N TYR A 383 33.91 13.67 -1.17
CA TYR A 383 34.30 13.80 0.22
C TYR A 383 33.95 12.57 1.06
N TRP A 384 32.71 12.07 0.95
CA TRP A 384 32.25 10.94 1.76
C TRP A 384 32.84 9.61 1.31
N ASN A 385 33.06 9.37 0.01
CA ASN A 385 33.76 8.16 -0.42
C ASN A 385 35.21 8.13 0.06
N ALA A 386 35.90 9.28 0.10
CA ALA A 386 37.20 9.38 0.75
C ALA A 386 37.10 9.07 2.25
N GLN A 387 36.09 9.60 2.95
CA GLN A 387 35.87 9.31 4.37
C GLN A 387 35.67 7.81 4.63
N TYR A 388 34.85 7.13 3.82
CA TYR A 388 34.61 5.70 3.96
C TYR A 388 35.88 4.85 3.77
N ILE A 389 36.79 5.27 2.91
CA ILE A 389 38.11 4.63 2.77
C ILE A 389 38.95 4.86 4.04
N LEU A 390 38.99 6.10 4.54
CA LEU A 390 39.73 6.47 5.76
C LEU A 390 39.26 5.68 6.99
N ASP A 391 37.96 5.43 7.11
CA ASP A 391 37.34 4.71 8.22
C ASP A 391 37.65 3.20 8.19
N ARG A 392 37.88 2.63 7.00
CA ARG A 392 38.22 1.21 6.81
C ARG A 392 39.71 0.91 6.93
N LEU A 393 40.58 1.89 6.69
CA LEU A 393 42.02 1.71 6.83
C LEU A 393 42.35 1.36 8.29
N PRO A 394 43.30 0.43 8.54
CA PRO A 394 43.71 0.09 9.89
C PRO A 394 43.99 1.34 10.73
N THR A 395 43.42 1.39 11.92
CA THR A 395 43.80 2.37 12.95
C THR A 395 45.16 1.97 13.51
N LEU A 396 46.03 2.96 13.71
CA LEU A 396 47.31 2.77 14.39
C LEU A 396 47.13 2.24 15.81
#